data_AF-A0A2C8APY9-F1
#
_entry.id   AF-A0A2C8APY9-F1
#
_cell.length_a   1.000
_cell.length_b   1.000
_cell.length_c   1.000
_cell.angle_alpha   90.00
_cell.angle_beta   90.00
_cell.angle_gamma   90.00
#
_symmetry.space_group_name_H-M   'P 1'
#
loop_
_entity.id
_entity.type
_entity.pdbx_description
1 polymer ?
#
loop_
_entity_poly.entity_id
_entity_poly.type
_entity_poly.pdbx_seq_one_letter_code
_entity_poly.pdbx_strand_id
1 'polypeptide(L)'
;MTLFGRSRRQAWGTKVVYERVDDARGNKVGAAVHDIGSTNVLTLLVVPTPQGGIHEVSSRIECQNSNPFTWTHSFHIVDGTLLDVGRTDQMPAFCVPMWAEFAVASYLAEHDKHEPIECSVIDESTGDAHPAVFAWSGHDSVVWSVDGAVRCRHGVTDGEITVSEWPGFTSVRESDEDELLRGISAQIRYRVVDFVRGIESR
;
A
#
# COMPACT_ATOMS: atom_id res chain seq x y z
N MET A 1 -31.62 -7.60 19.14
CA MET A 1 -30.51 -6.92 18.44
C MET A 1 -29.43 -7.94 18.21
N THR A 2 -29.31 -8.42 16.98
CA THR A 2 -28.37 -9.48 16.62
C THR A 2 -27.87 -9.16 15.22
N LEU A 3 -26.78 -8.38 15.12
CA LEU A 3 -26.02 -8.18 13.88
C LEU A 3 -24.80 -9.10 13.94
N PHE A 4 -25.05 -10.40 13.86
CA PHE A 4 -24.02 -11.40 13.57
C PHE A 4 -24.22 -11.87 12.14
N GLY A 5 -23.18 -11.76 11.30
CA GLY A 5 -23.09 -12.62 10.10
C GLY A 5 -22.95 -11.98 8.73
N ARG A 6 -22.42 -10.75 8.58
CA ARG A 6 -21.67 -10.45 7.35
C ARG A 6 -20.27 -11.00 7.55
N SER A 7 -19.87 -11.97 6.73
CA SER A 7 -18.57 -12.64 6.90
C SER A 7 -17.45 -11.58 6.90
N ARG A 8 -16.47 -11.74 7.79
CA ARG A 8 -15.29 -10.87 7.92
C ARG A 8 -14.44 -10.73 6.62
N ARG A 9 -14.86 -11.39 5.53
CA ARG A 9 -14.25 -11.33 4.18
C ARG A 9 -14.75 -10.18 3.30
N GLN A 10 -15.81 -9.46 3.67
CA GLN A 10 -16.43 -8.44 2.80
C GLN A 10 -16.06 -6.98 3.11
N ALA A 11 -15.35 -6.69 4.19
CA ALA A 11 -15.14 -5.31 4.62
C ALA A 11 -14.05 -4.56 3.84
N TRP A 12 -13.01 -5.27 3.36
CA TRP A 12 -11.84 -4.66 2.70
C TRP A 12 -11.90 -4.69 1.17
N GLY A 13 -12.86 -5.44 0.60
CA GLY A 13 -13.01 -5.59 -0.84
C GLY A 13 -11.80 -6.23 -1.53
N THR A 14 -11.86 -6.27 -2.86
CA THR A 14 -10.71 -6.59 -3.72
C THR A 14 -10.57 -5.54 -4.79
N LYS A 15 -9.35 -5.07 -5.06
CA LYS A 15 -9.11 -4.06 -6.09
C LYS A 15 -7.65 -4.06 -6.53
N VAL A 16 -7.44 -3.65 -7.78
CA VAL A 16 -6.12 -3.29 -8.30
C VAL A 16 -6.11 -1.79 -8.57
N VAL A 17 -5.08 -1.10 -8.10
CA VAL A 17 -4.90 0.34 -8.26
C VAL A 17 -3.55 0.60 -8.93
N TYR A 18 -3.59 1.39 -9.99
CA TYR A 18 -2.41 1.85 -10.71
C TYR A 18 -2.19 3.32 -10.39
N GLU A 19 -0.99 3.69 -9.97
CA GLU A 19 -0.64 5.08 -9.71
C GLU A 19 0.64 5.45 -10.46
N ARG A 20 0.62 6.54 -11.23
CA ARG A 20 1.86 7.16 -11.68
C ARG A 20 2.52 7.87 -10.50
N VAL A 21 3.84 7.85 -10.43
CA VAL A 21 4.59 8.59 -9.42
C VAL A 21 5.25 9.80 -10.06
N ASP A 22 4.95 10.97 -9.52
CA ASP A 22 5.45 12.26 -9.95
C ASP A 22 6.53 12.79 -8.98
N ASP A 23 7.53 13.49 -9.54
CA ASP A 23 8.49 14.26 -8.77
C ASP A 23 7.89 15.58 -8.24
N ALA A 24 8.67 16.34 -7.45
CA ALA A 24 8.25 17.64 -6.92
C ALA A 24 7.94 18.72 -7.99
N ARG A 25 8.24 18.46 -9.27
CA ARG A 25 7.93 19.34 -10.41
C ARG A 25 6.71 18.85 -11.20
N GLY A 26 6.07 17.75 -10.78
CA GLY A 26 4.94 17.14 -11.46
C GLY A 26 5.32 16.30 -12.68
N ASN A 27 6.60 15.94 -12.83
CA ASN A 27 7.01 15.04 -13.92
C ASN A 27 6.76 13.60 -13.50
N LYS A 28 6.12 12.83 -14.39
CA LYS A 28 6.00 11.38 -14.23
C LYS A 28 7.38 10.73 -14.26
N VAL A 29 7.80 10.20 -13.13
CA VAL A 29 9.12 9.60 -12.93
C VAL A 29 9.06 8.12 -12.57
N GLY A 30 7.94 7.65 -12.03
CA GLY A 30 7.82 6.27 -11.55
C GLY A 30 6.40 5.73 -11.60
N ALA A 31 6.22 4.60 -10.91
CA ALA A 31 4.96 3.89 -10.82
C ALA A 31 4.79 3.25 -9.45
N ALA A 32 3.56 3.21 -8.95
CA ALA A 32 3.14 2.35 -7.87
C ALA A 32 1.94 1.50 -8.33
N VAL A 33 1.88 0.26 -7.88
CA VAL A 33 0.76 -0.66 -8.15
C VAL A 33 0.38 -1.33 -6.84
N HIS A 34 -0.92 -1.32 -6.53
CA HIS A 34 -1.46 -1.98 -5.35
C HIS A 34 -2.48 -3.01 -5.78
N ASP A 35 -2.40 -4.23 -5.25
CA ASP A 35 -3.42 -5.26 -5.40
C ASP A 35 -3.87 -5.73 -4.02
N ILE A 36 -5.13 -5.44 -3.69
CA ILE A 36 -5.82 -5.96 -2.52
C ILE A 36 -6.58 -7.19 -3.01
N GLY A 37 -5.97 -8.36 -2.84
CA GLY A 37 -6.54 -9.65 -3.23
C GLY A 37 -7.43 -10.26 -2.15
N SER A 38 -7.94 -11.46 -2.41
CA SER A 38 -8.79 -12.21 -1.46
C SER A 38 -8.04 -12.69 -0.21
N THR A 39 -6.74 -12.95 -0.35
CA THR A 39 -5.88 -13.54 0.69
C THR A 39 -4.48 -12.95 0.68
N ASN A 40 -4.26 -11.86 -0.05
CA ASN A 40 -2.97 -11.19 -0.06
C ASN A 40 -3.15 -9.70 -0.34
N VAL A 41 -2.15 -8.92 0.08
CA VAL A 41 -1.96 -7.54 -0.31
C VAL A 41 -0.60 -7.46 -1.01
N LEU A 42 -0.58 -6.94 -2.22
CA LEU A 42 0.64 -6.78 -3.00
C LEU A 42 0.84 -5.31 -3.29
N THR A 43 2.10 -4.88 -3.22
CA THR A 43 2.47 -3.51 -3.54
C THR A 43 3.74 -3.50 -4.37
N LEU A 44 3.79 -2.68 -5.39
CA LEU A 44 4.99 -2.34 -6.13
C LEU A 44 5.20 -0.82 -6.03
N LEU A 45 6.43 -0.39 -5.79
CA LEU A 45 6.89 0.98 -6.00
C LEU A 45 8.19 0.93 -6.82
N VAL A 46 8.24 1.68 -7.92
CA VAL A 46 9.45 1.84 -8.72
C VAL A 46 9.66 3.32 -9.06
N VAL A 47 10.78 3.88 -8.61
CA VAL A 47 11.14 5.30 -8.80
C VAL A 47 12.61 5.43 -9.18
N PRO A 48 13.04 6.49 -9.88
CA PRO A 48 14.45 6.68 -10.19
C PRO A 48 15.25 7.09 -8.95
N THR A 49 16.52 6.68 -8.90
CA THR A 49 17.45 7.15 -7.87
C THR A 49 18.23 8.38 -8.36
N PRO A 50 18.69 9.26 -7.46
CA PRO A 50 19.54 10.39 -7.82
C PRO A 50 20.82 9.99 -8.58
N GLN A 51 21.31 8.76 -8.40
CA GLN A 51 22.53 8.24 -9.02
C GLN A 51 22.31 7.61 -10.40
N GLY A 52 21.09 7.69 -10.96
CA GLY A 52 20.78 7.21 -12.31
C GLY A 52 20.39 5.72 -12.40
N GLY A 53 19.93 5.13 -11.29
CA GLY A 53 19.31 3.80 -11.25
C GLY A 53 17.82 3.87 -10.96
N ILE A 54 17.27 2.75 -10.50
CA ILE A 54 15.91 2.67 -9.95
C ILE A 54 15.96 2.18 -8.51
N HIS A 55 15.08 2.71 -7.68
CA HIS A 55 14.69 2.13 -6.41
C HIS A 55 13.41 1.33 -6.65
N GLU A 56 13.43 0.06 -6.27
CA GLU A 56 12.33 -0.88 -6.47
C GLU A 56 11.98 -1.54 -5.15
N VAL A 57 10.71 -1.48 -4.78
CA VAL A 57 10.15 -2.26 -3.69
C VAL A 57 8.95 -3.04 -4.20
N SER A 58 9.03 -4.35 -4.11
CA SER A 58 7.91 -5.26 -4.35
C SER A 58 7.57 -5.95 -3.04
N SER A 59 6.30 -5.92 -2.64
CA SER A 59 5.81 -6.51 -1.40
C SER A 59 4.68 -7.49 -1.67
N ARG A 60 4.67 -8.56 -0.88
CA ARG A 60 3.60 -9.54 -0.82
C ARG A 60 3.31 -9.88 0.64
N ILE A 61 2.09 -9.61 1.08
CA ILE A 61 1.63 -9.87 2.43
C ILE A 61 0.51 -10.91 2.35
N GLU A 62 0.72 -12.05 2.99
CA GLU A 62 -0.25 -13.15 3.03
C GLU A 62 -1.22 -12.99 4.19
N CYS A 63 -2.52 -12.96 3.88
CA CYS A 63 -3.60 -12.67 4.81
C CYS A 63 -4.69 -13.76 4.76
N GLN A 64 -5.45 -13.94 5.84
CA GLN A 64 -6.52 -14.94 5.87
C GLN A 64 -7.77 -14.52 5.05
N ASN A 65 -8.02 -13.22 4.88
CA ASN A 65 -9.27 -12.70 4.31
C ASN A 65 -9.24 -11.21 3.92
N SER A 66 -8.54 -10.80 2.85
CA SER A 66 -8.40 -9.40 2.34
C SER A 66 -8.03 -8.32 3.38
N ASN A 67 -7.90 -8.70 4.65
CA ASN A 67 -7.70 -7.84 5.79
C ASN A 67 -6.23 -7.99 6.20
N PRO A 68 -5.40 -6.95 6.04
CA PRO A 68 -3.98 -7.00 6.34
C PRO A 68 -3.71 -7.27 7.83
N PHE A 69 -4.65 -7.01 8.75
CA PHE A 69 -4.49 -7.35 10.16
C PHE A 69 -4.49 -8.86 10.44
N THR A 70 -4.88 -9.67 9.46
CA THR A 70 -4.87 -11.14 9.55
C THR A 70 -3.63 -11.75 8.89
N TRP A 71 -2.60 -10.94 8.64
CA TRP A 71 -1.39 -11.39 7.98
C TRP A 71 -0.69 -12.52 8.75
N THR A 72 0.01 -13.37 8.01
CA THR A 72 0.80 -14.48 8.58
C THR A 72 2.26 -14.40 8.16
N HIS A 73 2.53 -13.94 6.94
CA HIS A 73 3.86 -13.79 6.37
C HIS A 73 3.88 -12.55 5.48
N SER A 74 5.02 -11.87 5.42
CA SER A 74 5.28 -10.81 4.45
C SER A 74 6.66 -10.97 3.81
N PHE A 75 6.69 -10.79 2.49
CA PHE A 75 7.88 -10.88 1.65
C PHE A 75 8.06 -9.56 0.94
N HIS A 76 9.25 -8.98 1.04
CA HIS A 76 9.59 -7.73 0.39
C HIS A 76 10.89 -7.89 -0.37
N ILE A 77 10.94 -7.46 -1.62
CA ILE A 77 12.17 -7.34 -2.39
C ILE A 77 12.45 -5.85 -2.51
N VAL A 78 13.47 -5.39 -1.79
CA VAL A 78 13.93 -3.99 -1.78
C VAL A 78 15.27 -3.92 -2.48
N ASP A 79 15.32 -3.30 -3.66
CA ASP A 79 16.52 -3.18 -4.49
C ASP A 79 17.23 -4.53 -4.72
N GLY A 80 16.43 -5.59 -4.88
CA GLY A 80 16.91 -6.97 -5.07
C GLY A 80 17.22 -7.74 -3.78
N THR A 81 17.12 -7.11 -2.61
CA THR A 81 17.30 -7.75 -1.30
C THR A 81 15.98 -8.28 -0.77
N LEU A 82 15.93 -9.57 -0.45
CA LEU A 82 14.75 -10.19 0.16
C LEU A 82 14.72 -9.89 1.67
N LEU A 83 13.61 -9.31 2.12
CA LEU A 83 13.20 -9.23 3.51
C LEU A 83 11.98 -10.16 3.69
N ASP A 84 12.08 -11.08 4.64
CA ASP A 84 11.05 -12.08 4.93
C ASP A 84 10.73 -12.03 6.42
N VAL A 85 9.45 -11.80 6.73
CA VAL A 85 8.97 -11.67 8.10
C VAL A 85 7.75 -12.54 8.30
N GLY A 86 7.88 -13.50 9.22
CA GLY A 86 6.77 -14.28 9.73
C GLY A 86 6.13 -13.61 10.95
N ARG A 87 4.81 -13.71 11.07
CA ARG A 87 4.09 -13.25 12.25
C ARG A 87 4.46 -14.13 13.45
N THR A 88 4.84 -13.51 14.56
CA THR A 88 5.21 -14.22 15.80
C THR A 88 4.27 -13.85 16.95
N ASP A 89 4.27 -14.68 17.99
CA ASP A 89 3.50 -14.44 19.22
C ASP A 89 4.03 -13.24 20.05
N GLN A 90 5.22 -12.72 19.71
CA GLN A 90 5.80 -11.54 20.36
C GLN A 90 5.32 -10.22 19.74
N MET A 91 4.82 -10.26 18.52
CA MET A 91 4.30 -9.08 17.84
C MET A 91 2.95 -8.64 18.44
N PRO A 92 2.62 -7.33 18.42
CA PRO A 92 1.32 -6.86 18.88
C PRO A 92 0.16 -7.56 18.18
N ALA A 93 -0.93 -7.80 18.91
CA ALA A 93 -2.12 -8.45 18.34
C ALA A 93 -2.70 -7.66 17.15
N PHE A 94 -2.63 -6.33 17.20
CA PHE A 94 -3.13 -5.44 16.16
C PHE A 94 -1.97 -4.73 15.44
N CYS A 95 -1.28 -5.48 14.59
CA CYS A 95 -0.18 -4.99 13.76
C CYS A 95 -0.30 -5.43 12.30
N VAL A 96 0.33 -4.66 11.41
CA VAL A 96 0.45 -4.93 9.96
C VAL A 96 1.89 -4.68 9.49
N PRO A 97 2.37 -5.34 8.43
CA PRO A 97 3.60 -4.92 7.75
C PRO A 97 3.44 -3.50 7.18
N MET A 98 4.54 -2.77 7.04
CA MET A 98 4.56 -1.40 6.53
C MET A 98 3.89 -1.27 5.16
N TRP A 99 4.14 -2.22 4.26
CA TRP A 99 3.59 -2.17 2.89
C TRP A 99 2.11 -2.54 2.78
N ALA A 100 1.45 -2.87 3.89
CA ALA A 100 -0.01 -3.04 3.96
C ALA A 100 -0.76 -1.70 4.08
N GLU A 101 -0.03 -0.60 4.30
CA GLU A 101 -0.53 0.76 4.48
C GLU A 101 -1.68 1.13 3.52
N PHE A 102 -1.45 1.00 2.21
CA PHE A 102 -2.41 1.45 1.20
C PHE A 102 -3.75 0.70 1.32
N ALA A 103 -3.71 -0.57 1.71
CA ALA A 103 -4.93 -1.32 1.97
C ALA A 103 -5.70 -0.72 3.16
N VAL A 104 -4.99 -0.35 4.24
CA VAL A 104 -5.61 0.24 5.45
C VAL A 104 -6.20 1.61 5.15
N ALA A 105 -5.45 2.45 4.43
CA ALA A 105 -5.93 3.74 3.97
C ALA A 105 -7.14 3.59 3.02
N SER A 106 -7.09 2.64 2.08
CA SER A 106 -8.19 2.35 1.16
C SER A 106 -9.47 1.93 1.88
N TYR A 107 -9.34 1.09 2.92
CA TYR A 107 -10.48 0.71 3.75
C TYR A 107 -11.10 1.94 4.43
N LEU A 108 -10.29 2.83 5.01
CA LEU A 108 -10.82 4.06 5.61
C LEU A 108 -11.44 5.02 4.60
N ALA A 109 -10.86 5.12 3.39
CA ALA A 109 -11.37 5.96 2.31
C ALA A 109 -12.82 5.57 1.94
N GLU A 110 -13.13 4.26 1.91
CA GLU A 110 -14.48 3.74 1.63
C GLU A 110 -15.45 3.90 2.81
N HIS A 111 -14.94 4.20 4.01
CA HIS A 111 -15.70 4.21 5.25
C HIS A 111 -15.47 5.53 6.01
N ASP A 112 -15.94 6.64 5.44
CA ASP A 112 -15.80 8.03 5.93
C ASP A 112 -16.23 8.27 7.39
N LYS A 113 -17.06 7.39 7.96
CA LYS A 113 -17.54 7.45 9.36
C LYS A 113 -16.80 6.52 10.31
N HIS A 114 -15.78 5.81 9.83
CA HIS A 114 -15.00 4.93 10.66
C HIS A 114 -14.06 5.75 11.55
N GLU A 115 -13.97 5.37 12.83
CA GLU A 115 -13.00 5.96 13.77
C GLU A 115 -11.56 5.73 13.29
N PRO A 116 -10.58 6.52 13.75
CA PRO A 116 -9.17 6.26 13.47
C PRO A 116 -8.76 4.81 13.74
N ILE A 117 -7.93 4.25 12.86
CA ILE A 117 -7.32 2.93 13.05
C ILE A 117 -5.96 3.13 13.71
N GLU A 118 -5.90 2.87 15.00
CA GLU A 118 -4.66 2.82 15.78
C GLU A 118 -4.11 1.40 15.76
N CYS A 119 -2.88 1.22 15.30
CA CYS A 119 -2.23 -0.09 15.23
C CYS A 119 -0.72 0.01 15.41
N SER A 120 -0.01 -1.11 15.27
CA SER A 120 1.43 -1.09 15.04
C SER A 120 1.76 -1.41 13.58
N VAL A 121 2.74 -0.72 13.02
CA VAL A 121 3.42 -1.13 11.79
C VAL A 121 4.70 -1.87 12.17
N ILE A 122 4.96 -2.97 11.48
CA ILE A 122 6.22 -3.72 11.62
C ILE A 122 7.23 -3.14 10.63
N ASP A 123 8.38 -2.69 11.13
CA ASP A 123 9.55 -2.45 10.29
C ASP A 123 10.14 -3.81 9.91
N GLU A 124 10.01 -4.19 8.65
CA GLU A 124 10.37 -5.52 8.19
C GLU A 124 11.88 -5.76 8.13
N SER A 125 12.69 -4.69 8.21
CA SER A 125 14.15 -4.80 8.25
C SER A 125 14.69 -5.17 9.63
N THR A 126 13.99 -4.73 10.69
CA THR A 126 14.39 -4.93 12.10
C THR A 126 13.49 -5.91 12.85
N GLY A 127 12.24 -6.08 12.40
CA GLY A 127 11.17 -6.77 13.10
C GLY A 127 10.51 -5.93 14.21
N ASP A 128 10.95 -4.67 14.38
CA ASP A 128 10.45 -3.80 15.43
C ASP A 128 9.03 -3.30 15.11
N ALA A 129 8.24 -3.09 16.16
CA ALA A 129 6.87 -2.61 16.05
C ALA A 129 6.81 -1.12 16.43
N HIS A 130 6.25 -0.32 15.54
CA HIS A 130 6.09 1.13 15.71
C HIS A 130 4.61 1.50 15.80
N PRO A 131 4.20 2.35 16.76
CA PRO A 131 2.83 2.87 16.80
C PRO A 131 2.50 3.62 15.51
N ALA A 132 1.35 3.29 14.93
CA ALA A 132 0.85 3.87 13.70
C ALA A 132 -0.62 4.22 13.84
N VAL A 133 -1.04 5.29 13.16
CA VAL A 133 -2.43 5.74 13.13
C VAL A 133 -2.81 6.10 11.71
N PHE A 134 -3.94 5.56 11.26
CA PHE A 134 -4.63 5.96 10.04
C PHE A 134 -5.90 6.72 10.44
N ALA A 135 -6.03 7.96 10.00
CA ALA A 135 -7.15 8.80 10.39
C ALA A 135 -7.57 9.73 9.26
N TRP A 136 -8.87 10.03 9.19
CA TRP A 136 -9.35 11.13 8.37
C TRP A 136 -8.79 12.47 8.88
N SER A 137 -8.31 13.28 7.95
CA SER A 137 -7.90 14.66 8.16
C SER A 137 -8.78 15.53 7.28
N GLY A 138 -9.83 16.09 7.87
CA GLY A 138 -10.89 16.76 7.11
C GLY A 138 -11.83 15.77 6.42
N HIS A 139 -12.46 16.21 5.34
CA HIS A 139 -13.47 15.42 4.59
C HIS A 139 -12.92 14.71 3.36
N ASP A 140 -11.68 15.00 2.99
CA ASP A 140 -11.11 14.68 1.68
C ASP A 140 -9.71 14.07 1.78
N SER A 141 -9.21 13.77 2.99
CA SER A 141 -7.93 13.10 3.13
C SER A 141 -7.85 12.10 4.26
N VAL A 142 -7.15 10.99 4.02
CA VAL A 142 -6.73 10.01 5.03
C VAL A 142 -5.23 10.19 5.24
N VAL A 143 -4.81 10.28 6.49
CA VAL A 143 -3.40 10.44 6.87
C VAL A 143 -2.93 9.20 7.59
N TRP A 144 -1.78 8.69 7.15
CA TRP A 144 -1.01 7.69 7.86
C TRP A 144 0.16 8.34 8.60
N SER A 145 0.25 8.05 9.89
CA SER A 145 1.36 8.47 10.75
C SER A 145 2.00 7.29 11.45
N VAL A 146 3.31 7.37 11.68
CA VAL A 146 4.11 6.40 12.43
C VAL A 146 4.99 7.15 13.41
N ASP A 147 5.00 6.74 14.68
CA ASP A 147 5.69 7.44 15.77
C ASP A 147 5.29 8.93 15.88
N GLY A 148 4.03 9.23 15.56
CA GLY A 148 3.48 10.58 15.57
C GLY A 148 3.91 11.46 14.38
N ALA A 149 4.74 10.97 13.47
CA ALA A 149 5.13 11.68 12.25
C ALA A 149 4.28 11.22 11.05
N VAL A 150 3.77 12.18 10.26
CA VAL A 150 3.04 11.88 9.02
C VAL A 150 3.98 11.23 8.01
N ARG A 151 3.59 10.05 7.52
CA ARG A 151 4.31 9.28 6.50
C ARG A 151 3.67 9.41 5.13
N CYS A 152 2.35 9.41 5.07
CA CYS A 152 1.62 9.62 3.83
C CYS A 152 0.31 10.39 4.09
N ARG A 153 -0.11 11.19 3.11
CA ARG A 153 -1.44 11.79 3.03
C ARG A 153 -2.09 11.34 1.73
N HIS A 154 -3.22 10.66 1.84
CA HIS A 154 -4.03 10.24 0.70
C HIS A 154 -5.16 11.23 0.49
N GLY A 155 -5.24 11.84 -0.69
CA GLY A 155 -6.43 12.57 -1.13
C GLY A 155 -7.50 11.59 -1.59
N VAL A 156 -8.72 11.77 -1.10
CA VAL A 156 -9.85 10.88 -1.31
C VAL A 156 -10.96 11.61 -2.07
N THR A 157 -11.51 10.98 -3.10
CA THR A 157 -12.66 11.46 -3.86
C THR A 157 -13.62 10.31 -4.08
N ASP A 158 -14.90 10.50 -3.77
CA ASP A 158 -15.95 9.48 -3.92
C ASP A 158 -15.62 8.12 -3.27
N GLY A 159 -14.95 8.16 -2.12
CA GLY A 159 -14.55 6.97 -1.37
C GLY A 159 -13.30 6.26 -1.90
N GLU A 160 -12.60 6.88 -2.86
CA GLU A 160 -11.42 6.32 -3.49
C GLU A 160 -10.19 7.22 -3.30
N ILE A 161 -9.03 6.61 -3.05
CA ILE A 161 -7.76 7.33 -3.08
C ILE A 161 -7.44 7.69 -4.53
N THR A 162 -7.23 8.98 -4.78
CA THR A 162 -6.91 9.53 -6.12
C THR A 162 -5.49 10.08 -6.18
N VAL A 163 -4.92 10.44 -5.03
CA VAL A 163 -3.56 10.96 -4.89
C VAL A 163 -2.97 10.50 -3.56
N SER A 164 -1.68 10.19 -3.52
CA SER A 164 -0.96 9.93 -2.28
C SER A 164 0.34 10.74 -2.23
N GLU A 165 0.52 11.51 -1.16
CA GLU A 165 1.68 12.36 -0.94
C GLU A 165 2.66 11.69 0.01
N TRP A 166 3.86 11.40 -0.49
CA TRP A 166 4.98 10.81 0.24
C TRP A 166 6.10 11.84 0.38
N PRO A 167 7.06 11.66 1.31
CA PRO A 167 8.27 12.48 1.33
C PRO A 167 9.01 12.42 -0.02
N GLY A 168 8.94 13.50 -0.80
CA GLY A 168 9.64 13.66 -2.08
C GLY A 168 8.88 13.22 -3.33
N PHE A 169 7.74 12.55 -3.20
CA PHE A 169 6.96 12.05 -4.33
C PHE A 169 5.45 12.24 -4.14
N THR A 170 4.74 12.33 -5.25
CA THR A 170 3.27 12.29 -5.27
C THR A 170 2.84 11.19 -6.22
N SER A 171 2.04 10.23 -5.76
CA SER A 171 1.41 9.26 -6.64
C SER A 171 0.01 9.73 -7.02
N VAL A 172 -0.37 9.55 -8.29
CA VAL A 172 -1.69 9.94 -8.83
C VAL A 172 -2.28 8.72 -9.51
N ARG A 173 -3.54 8.41 -9.15
CA ARG A 173 -4.24 7.27 -9.72
C ARG A 173 -4.45 7.42 -11.22
N GLU A 174 -4.20 6.34 -11.94
CA GLU A 174 -4.47 6.17 -13.37
C GLU A 174 -5.66 5.22 -13.57
N SER A 175 -6.27 5.25 -14.76
CA SER A 175 -7.42 4.40 -15.06
C SER A 175 -7.06 2.92 -15.17
N ASP A 176 -5.87 2.62 -15.68
CA ASP A 176 -5.41 1.28 -16.01
C ASP A 176 -3.88 1.21 -16.18
N GLU A 177 -3.39 0.00 -16.43
CA GLU A 177 -1.97 -0.27 -16.70
C GLU A 177 -1.46 0.47 -17.94
N ASP A 178 -2.23 0.57 -19.03
CA ASP A 178 -1.78 1.18 -20.28
C ASP A 178 -1.52 2.68 -20.11
N GLU A 179 -2.40 3.39 -19.39
CA GLU A 179 -2.20 4.79 -19.02
C GLU A 179 -1.01 4.96 -18.07
N LEU A 180 -0.86 4.07 -17.07
CA LEU A 180 0.32 4.05 -16.21
C LEU A 180 1.61 3.86 -17.01
N LEU A 181 1.63 3.00 -18.02
CA LEU A 181 2.82 2.71 -18.82
C LEU A 181 3.12 3.76 -19.90
N ARG A 182 2.18 4.67 -20.18
CA ARG A 182 2.38 5.75 -21.16
C ARG A 182 3.44 6.73 -20.69
N GLY A 183 4.47 6.94 -21.53
CA GLY A 183 5.53 7.90 -21.27
C GLY A 183 6.54 7.50 -20.18
N ILE A 184 6.41 6.31 -19.59
CA ILE A 184 7.34 5.81 -18.57
C ILE A 184 8.59 5.22 -19.21
N SER A 185 9.73 5.28 -18.51
CA SER A 185 10.99 4.71 -19.01
C SER A 185 10.88 3.20 -19.19
N ALA A 186 11.60 2.65 -20.18
CA ALA A 186 11.54 1.22 -20.48
C ALA A 186 11.93 0.35 -19.28
N GLN A 187 12.92 0.78 -18.49
CA GLN A 187 13.37 0.06 -17.30
C GLN A 187 12.25 -0.09 -16.27
N ILE A 188 11.50 0.99 -15.99
CA ILE A 188 10.38 0.95 -15.03
C ILE A 188 9.21 0.16 -15.61
N ARG A 189 8.91 0.34 -16.91
CA ARG A 189 7.87 -0.41 -17.61
C ARG A 189 8.04 -1.92 -17.43
N TYR A 190 9.25 -2.44 -17.60
CA TYR A 190 9.50 -3.88 -17.44
C TYR A 190 9.15 -4.37 -16.03
N ARG A 191 9.50 -3.60 -14.99
CA ARG A 191 9.18 -3.96 -13.59
C ARG A 191 7.68 -4.01 -13.32
N VAL A 192 6.94 -3.01 -13.82
CA VAL A 192 5.49 -2.96 -13.67
C VAL A 192 4.82 -4.16 -14.36
N VAL A 193 5.19 -4.43 -15.63
CA VAL A 193 4.61 -5.55 -16.38
C VAL A 193 4.91 -6.90 -15.72
N ASP A 194 6.14 -7.11 -15.26
CA ASP A 194 6.51 -8.36 -14.58
C ASP A 194 5.73 -8.56 -13.28
N PHE A 195 5.52 -7.48 -12.52
CA PHE A 195 4.71 -7.51 -11.31
C PHE A 195 3.23 -7.82 -11.61
N VAL A 196 2.61 -7.11 -12.57
CA VAL A 196 1.19 -7.30 -12.93
C VAL A 196 0.94 -8.71 -13.45
N ARG A 197 1.82 -9.27 -14.29
CA ARG A 197 1.72 -10.69 -14.71
C ARG A 197 1.81 -11.66 -13.53
N GLY A 198 2.58 -11.32 -12.50
CA GLY A 198 2.65 -12.06 -11.25
C GLY A 198 1.35 -12.00 -10.41
N ILE A 199 0.51 -11.00 -10.65
CA ILE A 199 -0.85 -10.90 -10.10
C ILE A 199 -1.80 -11.81 -10.90
N GLU A 200 -1.79 -11.69 -12.23
CA GLU A 200 -2.71 -12.40 -13.15
C GLU A 200 -2.50 -13.91 -13.23
N SER A 201 -1.30 -14.40 -12.94
CA SER A 201 -0.96 -15.82 -12.99
C SER A 201 -1.51 -16.65 -11.81
N ARG A 202 -2.48 -16.11 -11.07
CA ARG A 202 -3.06 -16.68 -9.84
C ARG A 202 -4.53 -17.07 -10.05
#